data_AF-A0A0J6JH86-F1
#
_entry.id   AF-A0A0J6JH86-F1
#
_cell.length_a   1.000
_cell.length_b   1.000
_cell.length_c   1.000
_cell.angle_alpha   90.00
_cell.angle_beta   90.00
_cell.angle_gamma   90.00
#
_symmetry.space_group_name_H-M   'P 1'
#
loop_
_entity.id
_entity.type
_entity.pdbx_description
1 polymer ?
#
loop_
_entity_poly.entity_id
_entity_poly.type
_entity_poly.pdbx_seq_one_letter_code
_entity_poly.pdbx_strand_id
1 'polypeptide(L)'
;MIHHVLGLFTHPDQEWREIRVDAEKSVSRIYLTHTLILAAIPVVCAFIGTTQVGWKIGGNPPVMLTLDSALWMSALSYLAMLVGVGVMASFIHWMARTYDAVPSMARCVAFATYTATPLFIAGLAALYPQMWLALLVGTAAICYTVFLLFVGVPTVMNIDPDEGFLFSSSILAVGLVVLVAIIAFSVIVWGLGIGPTYIS
;
A
#
# COMPACT_ATOMS: atom_id res chain seq x y z
N MET A 1 -3.88 14.36 11.10
CA MET A 1 -4.33 13.35 10.10
C MET A 1 -3.76 13.59 8.69
N ILE A 2 -4.25 14.53 7.86
CA ILE A 2 -3.59 14.85 6.55
C ILE A 2 -2.21 15.50 6.77
N HIS A 3 -2.06 16.27 7.87
CA HIS A 3 -0.77 16.83 8.28
C HIS A 3 0.31 15.76 8.50
N HIS A 4 -0.01 14.57 9.02
CA HIS A 4 0.96 13.49 9.19
C HIS A 4 1.46 12.93 7.86
N VAL A 5 0.64 12.97 6.80
CA VAL A 5 1.08 12.51 5.47
C VAL A 5 2.15 13.47 4.93
N LEU A 6 1.90 14.78 4.97
CA LEU A 6 2.87 15.80 4.57
C LEU A 6 4.09 15.85 5.48
N GLY A 7 3.89 15.66 6.78
CA GLY A 7 4.94 15.54 7.76
C GLY A 7 5.81 14.30 7.48
N LEU A 8 5.23 13.16 7.10
CA LEU A 8 6.00 11.95 6.78
C LEU A 8 7.00 12.24 5.66
N PHE A 9 6.57 13.03 4.66
CA PHE A 9 7.40 13.45 3.53
C PHE A 9 8.45 14.53 3.87
N THR A 10 8.34 15.23 4.99
CA THR A 10 9.21 16.36 5.35
C THR A 10 10.05 16.12 6.60
N HIS A 11 9.48 15.53 7.65
CA HIS A 11 10.09 15.25 8.95
C HIS A 11 9.62 13.88 9.49
N PRO A 12 10.02 12.77 8.86
CA PRO A 12 9.50 11.43 9.19
C PRO A 12 9.72 11.03 10.66
N ASP A 13 10.88 11.34 11.26
CA ASP A 13 11.19 10.94 12.64
C ASP A 13 10.27 11.59 13.68
N GLN A 14 9.89 12.85 13.47
CA GLN A 14 9.02 13.59 14.38
C GLN A 14 7.58 13.11 14.23
N GLU A 15 7.13 12.93 12.98
CA GLU A 15 5.77 12.43 12.71
C GLU A 15 5.55 11.02 13.21
N TRP A 16 6.53 10.13 13.12
CA TRP A 16 6.39 8.78 13.67
C TRP A 16 6.17 8.79 15.19
N ARG A 17 6.76 9.78 15.90
CA ARG A 17 6.50 9.97 17.34
C ARG A 17 5.09 10.51 17.60
N GLU A 18 4.60 11.44 16.78
CA GLU A 18 3.23 11.94 16.89
C GLU A 18 2.20 10.86 16.55
N ILE A 19 2.41 10.10 15.47
CA ILE A 19 1.58 8.95 15.08
C ILE A 19 1.54 7.91 16.20
N ARG A 20 2.67 7.65 16.87
CA ARG A 20 2.73 6.76 18.05
C ARG A 20 1.81 7.24 19.17
N VAL A 21 1.86 8.53 19.51
CA VAL A 21 1.05 9.12 20.59
C VAL A 21 -0.44 9.15 20.21
N ASP A 22 -0.76 9.48 18.96
CA ASP A 22 -2.13 9.53 18.47
C ASP A 22 -2.74 8.12 18.33
N ALA A 23 -1.95 7.12 17.93
CA ALA A 23 -2.40 5.74 17.81
C ALA A 23 -2.71 5.08 19.15
N GLU A 24 -2.10 5.56 20.24
CA GLU A 24 -2.45 5.16 21.61
C GLU A 24 -3.75 5.80 22.10
N LYS A 25 -4.08 7.02 21.63
CA LYS A 25 -5.26 7.78 22.07
C LYS A 25 -6.50 7.57 21.20
N SER A 26 -6.33 7.16 19.95
CA SER A 26 -7.38 7.16 18.93
C SER A 26 -8.01 5.78 18.70
N VAL A 27 -9.32 5.78 18.42
CA VAL A 27 -10.12 4.57 18.19
C VAL A 27 -9.80 3.99 16.81
N SER A 28 -9.65 2.66 16.74
CA SER A 28 -9.38 1.87 15.52
C SER A 28 -10.19 2.31 14.28
N ARG A 29 -11.43 2.77 14.48
CA ARG A 29 -12.34 3.27 13.43
C ARG A 29 -11.76 4.42 12.60
N ILE A 30 -11.01 5.34 13.21
CA ILE A 30 -10.45 6.51 12.52
C ILE A 30 -9.34 6.10 11.53
N TYR A 31 -8.45 5.21 11.97
CA TYR A 31 -7.40 4.67 11.10
C TYR A 31 -7.97 3.80 9.99
N LEU A 32 -8.97 2.97 10.31
CA LEU A 32 -9.64 2.13 9.32
C LEU A 32 -10.30 2.98 8.23
N THR A 33 -10.95 4.09 8.60
CA THR A 33 -11.51 5.05 7.64
C THR A 33 -10.42 5.68 6.77
N HIS A 34 -9.26 5.99 7.35
CA HIS A 34 -8.13 6.54 6.59
C HIS A 34 -7.55 5.54 5.59
N THR A 35 -7.35 4.29 5.99
CA THR A 35 -6.92 3.20 5.09
C THR A 35 -7.91 3.03 3.93
N LEU A 36 -9.22 3.06 4.20
CA LEU A 36 -10.25 2.94 3.17
C LEU A 36 -10.17 4.05 2.12
N ILE A 37 -9.92 5.30 2.54
CA ILE A 37 -9.79 6.46 1.65
C ILE A 37 -8.50 6.36 0.83
N LEU A 38 -7.36 6.09 1.47
CA LEU A 38 -6.07 5.97 0.80
C LEU A 38 -6.05 4.86 -0.24
N ALA A 39 -6.61 3.68 0.08
CA ALA A 39 -6.71 2.56 -0.86
C ALA A 39 -7.65 2.85 -2.04
N ALA A 40 -8.57 3.81 -1.93
CA ALA A 40 -9.48 4.15 -3.03
C ALA A 40 -8.77 4.95 -4.13
N ILE A 41 -7.74 5.73 -3.78
CA ILE A 41 -6.96 6.55 -4.72
C ILE A 41 -6.40 5.71 -5.89
N PRO A 42 -5.56 4.67 -5.67
CA PRO A 42 -5.02 3.87 -6.76
C PRO A 42 -6.11 3.20 -7.59
N VAL A 43 -7.20 2.74 -6.97
CA VAL A 43 -8.28 2.04 -7.68
C VAL A 43 -9.06 2.96 -8.62
N VAL A 44 -9.42 4.15 -8.15
CA VAL A 44 -10.12 5.13 -8.96
C VAL A 44 -9.22 5.62 -10.10
N CYS A 45 -7.93 5.84 -9.81
CA CYS A 45 -6.96 6.25 -10.82
C CYS A 45 -6.74 5.17 -11.87
N ALA A 46 -6.60 3.91 -11.46
CA ALA A 46 -6.47 2.79 -12.38
C ALA A 46 -7.74 2.57 -13.21
N PHE A 47 -8.93 2.72 -12.61
CA PHE A 47 -10.20 2.64 -13.34
C PHE A 47 -10.29 3.70 -14.45
N ILE A 48 -10.03 4.96 -14.12
CA ILE A 48 -10.04 6.07 -15.09
C ILE A 48 -8.95 5.86 -16.15
N GLY A 49 -7.72 5.53 -15.74
CA GLY A 49 -6.61 5.33 -16.66
C GLY A 49 -6.84 4.19 -17.65
N THR A 50 -7.42 3.07 -17.21
CA THR A 50 -7.67 1.89 -18.06
C THR A 50 -8.90 2.04 -18.97
N THR A 51 -9.90 2.84 -18.57
CA THR A 51 -11.15 3.05 -19.33
C THR A 51 -11.15 4.28 -20.24
N GLN A 52 -10.50 5.39 -19.84
CA GLN A 52 -10.56 6.68 -20.55
C GLN A 52 -9.26 7.03 -21.29
N VAL A 53 -8.11 6.61 -20.77
CA VAL A 53 -6.80 6.91 -21.40
C VAL A 53 -6.33 5.71 -22.24
N GLY A 54 -6.43 4.51 -21.68
CA GLY A 54 -6.01 3.27 -22.33
C GLY A 54 -4.50 3.08 -22.33
N TRP A 55 -4.05 1.82 -22.26
CA TRP A 55 -2.63 1.47 -22.29
C TRP A 55 -2.08 1.49 -23.71
N LYS A 56 -0.94 2.14 -23.92
CA LYS A 56 -0.21 2.11 -25.20
C LYS A 56 1.04 1.25 -25.07
N ILE A 57 1.18 0.26 -25.95
CA ILE A 57 2.39 -0.56 -26.05
C ILE A 57 3.05 -0.25 -27.40
N GLY A 58 4.17 0.47 -27.37
CA GLY A 58 4.88 0.91 -28.58
C GLY A 58 4.09 1.96 -29.37
N GLY A 59 4.05 1.82 -30.71
CA GLY A 59 3.33 2.72 -31.61
C GLY A 59 1.85 2.37 -31.84
N ASN A 60 1.30 1.39 -31.13
CA ASN A 60 -0.07 0.92 -31.33
C ASN A 60 -1.11 1.88 -30.73
N PRO A 61 -2.35 1.87 -31.25
CA PRO A 61 -3.46 2.59 -30.63
C PRO A 61 -3.69 2.14 -29.18
N PRO A 62 -4.23 3.03 -28.33
CA PRO A 62 -4.46 2.72 -26.92
C PRO A 62 -5.49 1.61 -26.77
N VAL A 63 -5.14 0.60 -25.97
CA VAL A 63 -6.02 -0.51 -25.61
C VAL A 63 -6.75 -0.14 -24.32
N MET A 64 -8.07 -0.13 -24.39
CA MET A 64 -8.95 0.26 -23.28
C MET A 64 -9.69 -0.98 -22.75
N LEU A 65 -10.03 -0.96 -21.47
CA LEU A 65 -10.90 -1.96 -20.87
C LEU A 65 -12.37 -1.56 -21.04
N THR A 66 -13.24 -2.55 -21.22
CA THR A 66 -14.68 -2.36 -21.09
C THR A 66 -15.04 -1.92 -19.68
N LEU A 67 -16.10 -1.12 -19.54
CA LEU A 67 -16.49 -0.52 -18.28
C LEU A 67 -16.82 -1.58 -17.21
N ASP A 68 -17.53 -2.65 -17.59
CA ASP A 68 -17.91 -3.74 -16.68
C ASP A 68 -16.69 -4.50 -16.13
N SER A 69 -15.70 -4.77 -17.00
CA SER A 69 -14.46 -5.45 -16.59
C SER A 69 -13.61 -4.56 -15.70
N ALA A 70 -13.46 -3.28 -16.07
CA ALA A 70 -12.74 -2.32 -15.26
C ALA A 70 -13.38 -2.17 -13.86
N LEU A 71 -14.71 -2.17 -13.75
CA LEU A 71 -15.41 -2.05 -12.46
C LEU A 71 -15.11 -3.23 -11.53
N TRP A 72 -15.29 -4.46 -12.01
CA TRP A 72 -15.03 -5.64 -11.19
C TRP A 72 -13.54 -5.77 -10.83
N MET A 73 -12.62 -5.52 -11.78
CA MET A 73 -11.19 -5.54 -11.51
C MET A 73 -10.77 -4.50 -10.47
N SER A 74 -11.34 -3.30 -10.54
CA SER A 74 -11.15 -2.25 -9.55
C SER A 74 -11.67 -2.65 -8.17
N ALA A 75 -12.86 -3.26 -8.10
CA ALA A 75 -13.43 -3.75 -6.84
C ALA A 75 -12.57 -4.86 -6.20
N LEU A 76 -12.13 -5.85 -6.98
CA LEU A 76 -11.24 -6.91 -6.49
C LEU A 76 -9.89 -6.34 -6.03
N SER A 77 -9.31 -5.41 -6.78
CA SER A 77 -8.04 -4.77 -6.42
C SER A 77 -8.16 -3.96 -5.13
N TYR A 78 -9.29 -3.27 -4.93
CA TYR A 78 -9.57 -2.54 -3.70
C TYR A 78 -9.60 -3.48 -2.49
N LEU A 79 -10.35 -4.57 -2.59
CA LEU A 79 -10.44 -5.58 -1.54
C LEU A 79 -9.08 -6.22 -1.25
N ALA A 80 -8.31 -6.55 -2.29
CA ALA A 80 -6.97 -7.12 -2.16
C ALA A 80 -6.02 -6.17 -1.40
N MET A 81 -6.07 -4.86 -1.65
CA MET A 81 -5.26 -3.88 -0.91
C MET A 81 -5.66 -3.79 0.56
N LEU A 82 -6.96 -3.77 0.88
CA LEU A 82 -7.41 -3.75 2.27
C LEU A 82 -7.02 -5.02 3.02
N VAL A 83 -7.17 -6.18 2.39
CA VAL A 83 -6.72 -7.47 2.93
C VAL A 83 -5.20 -7.44 3.13
N GLY A 84 -4.45 -6.93 2.15
CA GLY A 84 -2.99 -6.79 2.25
C GLY A 84 -2.57 -5.96 3.47
N VAL A 85 -3.17 -4.80 3.69
CA VAL A 85 -2.89 -3.97 4.87
C VAL A 85 -3.24 -4.71 6.17
N GLY A 86 -4.39 -5.39 6.22
CA GLY A 86 -4.81 -6.17 7.40
C GLY A 86 -3.88 -7.34 7.71
N VAL A 87 -3.43 -8.06 6.68
CA VAL A 87 -2.46 -9.16 6.80
C VAL A 87 -1.12 -8.62 7.29
N MET A 88 -0.61 -7.54 6.70
CA MET A 88 0.64 -6.91 7.15
C MET A 88 0.56 -6.44 8.60
N ALA A 89 -0.53 -5.76 8.99
CA ALA A 89 -0.75 -5.34 10.37
C ALA A 89 -0.78 -6.52 11.34
N SER A 90 -1.38 -7.65 10.94
CA SER A 90 -1.41 -8.88 11.75
C SER A 90 -0.01 -9.46 11.93
N PHE A 91 0.80 -9.51 10.87
CA PHE A 91 2.19 -9.96 10.95
C PHE A 91 3.03 -9.02 11.81
N ILE A 92 2.89 -7.71 11.66
CA ILE A 92 3.57 -6.71 12.50
C ILE A 92 3.19 -6.92 13.99
N HIS A 93 1.91 -7.10 14.30
CA HIS A 93 1.45 -7.34 15.67
C HIS A 93 2.00 -8.66 16.24
N TRP A 94 2.02 -9.73 15.43
CA TRP A 94 2.54 -11.03 15.83
C TRP A 94 4.05 -10.98 16.07
N MET A 95 4.81 -10.38 15.16
CA MET A 95 6.26 -10.27 15.25
C MET A 95 6.72 -9.32 16.36
N ALA A 96 5.96 -8.26 16.66
CA ALA A 96 6.32 -7.34 17.74
C ALA A 96 6.49 -8.06 19.09
N ARG A 97 5.73 -9.14 19.32
CA ARG A 97 5.84 -9.97 20.53
C ARG A 97 7.18 -10.69 20.66
N THR A 98 7.88 -10.94 19.55
CA THR A 98 9.22 -11.54 19.53
C THR A 98 10.29 -10.56 20.00
N TYR A 99 10.02 -9.26 19.92
CA TYR A 99 10.93 -8.18 20.29
C TYR A 99 10.46 -7.46 21.56
N ASP A 100 9.74 -8.16 22.45
CA ASP A 100 9.16 -7.64 23.70
C ASP A 100 8.29 -6.36 23.57
N ALA A 101 7.87 -6.04 22.35
CA ALA A 101 6.97 -4.93 22.06
C ALA A 101 5.51 -5.42 22.06
N VAL A 102 4.62 -4.69 22.75
CA VAL A 102 3.20 -5.04 22.87
C VAL A 102 2.30 -3.97 22.25
N PRO A 103 2.41 -3.70 20.93
CA PRO A 103 1.58 -2.70 20.27
C PRO A 103 0.11 -3.15 20.18
N SER A 104 -0.82 -2.21 20.27
CA SER A 104 -2.23 -2.49 19.96
C SER A 104 -2.41 -2.82 18.48
N MET A 105 -3.41 -3.63 18.14
CA MET A 105 -3.72 -3.93 16.73
C MET A 105 -4.02 -2.66 15.91
N ALA A 106 -4.66 -1.67 16.54
CA ALA A 106 -4.93 -0.37 15.92
C ALA A 106 -3.62 0.35 15.52
N ARG A 107 -2.59 0.31 16.36
CA ARG A 107 -1.26 0.87 16.07
C ARG A 107 -0.59 0.15 14.91
N CYS A 108 -0.69 -1.18 14.84
CA CYS A 108 -0.13 -1.95 13.73
C CYS A 108 -0.83 -1.64 12.39
N VAL A 109 -2.16 -1.47 12.40
CA VAL A 109 -2.93 -1.06 11.22
C VAL A 109 -2.57 0.37 10.79
N ALA A 110 -2.47 1.29 11.73
CA ALA A 110 -2.04 2.66 11.46
C ALA A 110 -0.64 2.67 10.84
N PHE A 111 0.31 1.96 11.46
CA PHE A 111 1.67 1.82 10.97
C PHE A 111 1.72 1.28 9.54
N ALA A 112 1.07 0.14 9.28
CA ALA A 112 1.02 -0.45 7.94
C ALA A 112 0.41 0.51 6.90
N THR A 113 -0.63 1.27 7.28
CA THR A 113 -1.29 2.25 6.40
C THR A 113 -0.37 3.43 6.07
N TYR A 114 0.30 4.01 7.07
CA TYR A 114 1.21 5.13 6.86
C TYR A 114 2.45 4.71 6.08
N THR A 115 3.01 3.54 6.36
CA THR A 115 4.11 2.98 5.59
C THR A 115 3.72 2.73 4.13
N ALA A 116 2.50 2.24 3.86
CA ALA A 116 2.00 2.02 2.49
C ALA A 116 1.51 3.28 1.77
N THR A 117 1.45 4.44 2.44
CA THR A 117 0.93 5.69 1.86
C THR A 117 1.65 6.12 0.57
N PRO A 118 3.00 6.04 0.46
CA PRO A 118 3.68 6.36 -0.79
C PRO A 118 3.26 5.46 -1.96
N LEU A 119 2.98 4.18 -1.70
CA LEU A 119 2.46 3.26 -2.73
C LEU A 119 1.05 3.64 -3.17
N PHE A 120 0.18 4.04 -2.23
CA PHE A 120 -1.16 4.51 -2.57
C PHE A 120 -1.13 5.81 -3.39
N ILE A 121 -0.26 6.75 -3.04
CA ILE A 121 -0.07 8.01 -3.78
C ILE A 121 0.55 7.73 -5.16
N ALA A 122 1.49 6.80 -5.26
CA ALA A 122 2.05 6.37 -6.54
C ALA A 122 0.98 5.81 -7.50
N GLY A 123 -0.12 5.29 -6.95
CA GLY A 123 -1.31 4.92 -7.70
C GLY A 123 -1.90 6.03 -8.58
N LEU A 124 -1.65 7.31 -8.27
CA LEU A 124 -2.04 8.43 -9.11
C LEU A 124 -1.40 8.35 -10.51
N ALA A 125 -0.20 7.77 -10.63
CA ALA A 125 0.44 7.55 -11.92
C ALA A 125 -0.36 6.61 -12.83
N ALA A 126 -1.27 5.81 -12.26
CA ALA A 126 -2.16 4.95 -13.05
C ALA A 126 -3.19 5.73 -13.87
N LEU A 127 -3.44 7.02 -13.57
CA LEU A 127 -4.28 7.89 -14.41
C LEU A 127 -3.72 8.02 -15.83
N TYR A 128 -2.40 8.03 -15.95
CA TYR A 128 -1.72 8.08 -17.24
C TYR A 128 -0.91 6.79 -17.43
N PRO A 129 -1.51 5.73 -17.99
CA PRO A 129 -0.89 4.41 -18.11
C PRO A 129 0.27 4.38 -19.12
N GLN A 130 1.37 5.02 -18.74
CA GLN A 130 2.63 5.03 -19.46
C GLN A 130 3.66 4.19 -18.70
N MET A 131 4.23 3.19 -19.38
CA MET A 131 5.17 2.24 -18.81
C MET A 131 6.32 2.91 -18.04
N TRP A 132 6.95 3.93 -18.62
CA TRP A 132 8.05 4.66 -17.99
C TRP A 132 7.64 5.46 -16.76
N LEU A 133 6.45 6.08 -16.79
CA LEU A 133 5.93 6.82 -15.64
C LEU A 133 5.66 5.86 -14.49
N ALA A 134 4.97 4.75 -14.77
CA ALA A 134 4.69 3.71 -13.78
C ALA A 134 5.97 3.11 -13.19
N LEU A 135 6.99 2.86 -14.02
CA LEU A 135 8.28 2.34 -13.58
C LEU A 135 9.00 3.32 -12.64
N LEU A 136 9.12 4.59 -13.03
CA LEU A 136 9.83 5.59 -12.23
C LEU A 136 9.10 5.90 -10.92
N VAL A 137 7.80 6.18 -10.99
CA VAL A 137 6.99 6.53 -9.81
C VAL A 137 6.84 5.32 -8.88
N GLY A 138 6.61 4.12 -9.43
CA GLY A 138 6.51 2.89 -8.67
C GLY A 138 7.82 2.55 -7.94
N THR A 139 8.97 2.66 -8.64
CA THR A 139 10.28 2.42 -8.02
C THR A 139 10.57 3.43 -6.91
N ALA A 140 10.33 4.72 -7.16
CA ALA A 140 10.51 5.76 -6.15
C ALA A 140 9.63 5.52 -4.91
N ALA A 141 8.37 5.12 -5.12
CA ALA A 141 7.44 4.82 -4.04
C ALA A 141 7.82 3.59 -3.23
N ILE A 142 8.32 2.53 -3.88
CA ILE A 142 8.85 1.34 -3.18
C ILE A 142 10.07 1.74 -2.34
N CYS A 143 11.04 2.42 -2.92
CA CYS A 143 12.23 2.87 -2.19
C CYS A 143 11.86 3.71 -0.96
N TYR A 144 10.92 4.63 -1.12
CA TYR A 144 10.47 5.49 -0.03
C TYR A 144 9.67 4.75 1.04
N THR A 145 8.84 3.78 0.62
CA THR A 145 8.11 2.89 1.54
C THR A 145 9.05 2.04 2.38
N VAL A 146 10.11 1.50 1.76
CA VAL A 146 11.17 0.77 2.48
C VAL A 146 11.86 1.69 3.47
N PHE A 147 12.26 2.89 3.04
CA PHE A 147 12.87 3.88 3.94
C PHE A 147 11.98 4.20 5.16
N LEU A 148 10.70 4.49 4.95
CA LEU A 148 9.73 4.75 6.01
C LEU A 148 9.55 3.57 6.96
N LEU A 149 9.61 2.35 6.45
CA LEU A 149 9.52 1.14 7.26
C LEU A 149 10.73 1.05 8.20
N PHE A 150 11.96 1.18 7.70
CA PHE A 150 13.17 1.10 8.50
C PHE A 150 13.29 2.21 9.56
N VAL A 151 12.82 3.41 9.25
CA VAL A 151 12.79 4.53 10.20
C VAL A 151 11.63 4.40 11.19
N GLY A 152 10.49 3.93 10.71
CA GLY A 152 9.25 3.90 11.47
C GLY A 152 9.20 2.76 12.49
N VAL A 153 9.72 1.56 12.18
CA VAL A 153 9.67 0.40 13.08
C VAL A 153 10.32 0.67 14.44
N PRO A 154 11.59 1.08 14.56
CA PRO A 154 12.22 1.31 15.87
C PRO A 154 11.50 2.41 16.66
N THR A 155 11.07 3.48 15.97
CA THR A 155 10.37 4.62 16.57
C THR A 155 8.96 4.25 17.08
N VAL A 156 8.18 3.57 16.25
CA VAL A 156 6.79 3.21 16.55
C VAL A 156 6.71 1.99 17.45
N MET A 157 7.69 1.09 17.45
CA MET A 157 7.67 -0.08 18.33
C MET A 157 8.45 0.12 19.62
N ASN A 158 9.23 1.21 19.73
CA ASN A 158 10.06 1.52 20.90
C ASN A 158 11.02 0.37 21.25
N ILE A 159 11.73 -0.12 20.24
CA ILE A 159 12.74 -1.16 20.34
C ILE A 159 14.10 -0.59 19.98
N ASP A 160 15.17 -1.26 20.41
CA ASP A 160 16.53 -0.81 20.13
C ASP A 160 16.81 -0.79 18.62
N PRO A 161 17.63 0.16 18.11
CA PRO A 161 17.86 0.31 16.68
C PRO A 161 18.39 -0.95 15.98
N ASP A 162 19.24 -1.71 16.66
CA ASP A 162 19.83 -2.95 16.14
C ASP A 162 18.77 -4.04 15.93
N GLU A 163 17.84 -4.17 16.88
CA GLU A 163 16.68 -5.07 16.77
C GLU A 163 15.66 -4.57 15.75
N GLY A 164 15.48 -3.24 15.69
CA GLY A 164 14.62 -2.57 14.72
C GLY A 164 15.01 -2.84 13.28
N PHE A 165 16.30 -2.97 12.98
CA PHE A 165 16.79 -3.34 11.65
C PHE A 165 16.35 -4.77 11.25
N LEU A 166 16.49 -5.73 12.17
CA LEU A 166 16.07 -7.13 11.95
C LEU A 166 14.56 -7.25 11.82
N PHE A 167 13.81 -6.52 12.67
CA PHE A 167 12.36 -6.50 12.61
C PHE A 167 11.88 -5.89 11.28
N SER A 168 12.45 -4.75 10.88
CA SER A 168 12.13 -4.08 9.61
C SER A 168 12.38 -4.98 8.40
N SER A 169 13.54 -5.65 8.37
CA SER A 169 13.92 -6.57 7.29
C SER A 169 12.95 -7.74 7.19
N SER A 170 12.48 -8.25 8.33
CA SER A 170 11.51 -9.34 8.37
C SER A 170 10.12 -8.90 7.88
N ILE A 171 9.65 -7.72 8.28
CA ILE A 171 8.41 -7.14 7.75
C ILE A 171 8.52 -6.95 6.25
N LEU A 172 9.66 -6.46 5.74
CA LEU A 172 9.89 -6.29 4.31
C LEU A 172 9.81 -7.63 3.56
N ALA A 173 10.44 -8.68 4.09
CA ALA A 173 10.38 -10.02 3.50
C ALA A 173 8.94 -10.57 3.44
N VAL A 174 8.18 -10.43 4.54
CA VAL A 174 6.76 -10.79 4.57
C VAL A 174 5.95 -9.97 3.56
N GLY A 175 6.20 -8.66 3.49
CA GLY A 175 5.56 -7.77 2.52
C GLY A 175 5.79 -8.18 1.07
N LEU A 176 7.02 -8.60 0.75
CA LEU A 176 7.35 -9.14 -0.57
C LEU A 176 6.60 -10.44 -0.87
N VAL A 177 6.53 -11.36 0.10
CA VAL A 177 5.78 -12.62 -0.05
C VAL A 177 4.29 -12.36 -0.25
N VAL A 178 3.70 -11.47 0.55
CA VAL A 178 2.29 -11.08 0.43
C VAL A 178 2.02 -10.43 -0.93
N LEU A 179 2.90 -9.54 -1.40
CA LEU A 179 2.80 -8.92 -2.71
C LEU A 179 2.80 -9.97 -3.83
N VAL A 180 3.77 -10.88 -3.81
CA VAL A 180 3.89 -11.96 -4.82
C VAL A 180 2.67 -12.89 -4.76
N ALA A 181 2.17 -13.21 -3.56
CA ALA A 181 0.97 -14.02 -3.38
C ALA A 181 -0.27 -13.36 -3.98
N ILE A 182 -0.45 -12.04 -3.78
CA ILE A 182 -1.55 -11.27 -4.37
C ILE A 182 -1.45 -11.26 -5.90
N ILE A 183 -0.24 -11.06 -6.45
CA ILE A 183 -0.02 -11.09 -7.91
C ILE A 183 -0.35 -12.47 -8.47
N ALA A 184 0.17 -13.54 -7.87
CA ALA A 184 -0.08 -14.92 -8.31
C ALA A 184 -1.57 -15.27 -8.24
N PHE A 185 -2.25 -14.90 -7.14
CA PHE A 185 -3.69 -15.08 -6.99
C PHE A 185 -4.47 -14.33 -8.07
N SER A 186 -4.08 -13.09 -8.38
CA SER A 186 -4.72 -12.30 -9.44
C SER A 186 -4.59 -12.98 -10.81
N VAL A 187 -3.41 -13.52 -11.14
CA VAL A 187 -3.19 -14.26 -12.39
C VAL A 187 -4.04 -15.52 -12.47
N ILE A 188 -4.17 -16.26 -11.37
CA ILE A 188 -5.03 -17.45 -11.31
C ILE A 188 -6.50 -17.06 -11.54
N VAL A 189 -6.98 -16.01 -10.88
CA VAL A 189 -8.34 -15.49 -11.05
C VAL A 189 -8.61 -15.10 -12.51
N TRP A 190 -7.64 -14.48 -13.18
CA TRP A 190 -7.75 -14.16 -14.60
C TRP A 190 -7.81 -15.42 -15.47
N GLY A 191 -6.99 -16.43 -15.14
CA GLY A 191 -6.98 -17.73 -15.82
C GLY A 191 -8.29 -18.52 -15.67
N LEU A 192 -9.08 -18.26 -14.63
CA LEU A 192 -10.41 -18.85 -14.40
C LEU A 192 -11.53 -18.14 -15.19
N GLY A 193 -11.20 -17.14 -16.02
CA GLY A 193 -12.15 -16.44 -16.89
C GLY A 193 -12.61 -15.08 -16.35
N ILE A 194 -12.09 -14.62 -15.21
CA ILE A 194 -12.35 -13.28 -14.66
C ILE A 194 -11.21 -12.33 -15.08
N GLY A 195 -10.90 -12.34 -16.38
CA GLY A 195 -9.82 -11.55 -16.97
C GLY A 195 -10.27 -10.19 -17.52
N PRO A 196 -9.33 -9.32 -17.90
CA PRO A 196 -9.65 -8.06 -18.57
C PRO A 196 -10.33 -8.30 -19.92
N THR A 197 -11.50 -7.71 -20.13
CA THR A 197 -12.14 -7.66 -21.46
C THR A 197 -11.92 -6.28 -22.07
N TYR A 198 -11.30 -6.29 -23.24
CA TYR A 198 -10.90 -5.09 -23.96
C TYR A 198 -11.99 -4.62 -24.91
N ILE A 199 -12.01 -3.31 -25.17
CA ILE A 199 -12.87 -2.74 -26.21
C ILE A 199 -12.25 -3.12 -27.56
N SER A 200 -13.04 -3.76 -28.43
CA SER A 200 -12.67 -4.18 -29.80
C SER A 200 -12.66 -3.01 -30.77
#